data_AF-A0A317E3L0-F1
#
_entry.id   AF-A0A317E3L0-F1
#
_cell.length_a   1.000
_cell.length_b   1.000
_cell.length_c   1.000
_cell.angle_alpha   90.00
_cell.angle_beta   90.00
_cell.angle_gamma   90.00
#
_symmetry.space_group_name_H-M   'P 1'
#
loop_
_entity.id
_entity.type
_entity.pdbx_description
1 polymer ?
#
loop_
_entity_poly.entity_id
_entity_poly.type
_entity_poly.pdbx_seq_one_letter_code
_entity_poly.pdbx_strand_id
1 'polypeptide(L)'
;MKTSGESVGARGNRCLTTDLRALADFLPAFRQPEFKAGEWKGGNETKPGVIQIPYVSYAPVVGAFCRAVYEHGWIKVFDWMTWTQSDEARSLRDDEAVIGNATPEQLAHLLTACIRQDRFAEGALMGAFESGLILRIVERAAVLAEAASLSNEG
;
A
#
# COMPACT_ATOMS: atom_id res chain seq x y z
N MET A 1 -28.73 -17.47 31.50
CA MET A 1 -27.96 -16.21 31.55
C MET A 1 -27.52 -15.90 30.13
N LYS A 2 -28.17 -14.94 29.46
CA LYS A 2 -27.82 -14.52 28.08
C LYS A 2 -26.86 -13.34 28.21
N THR A 3 -25.65 -13.44 27.66
CA THR A 3 -24.79 -12.28 27.44
C THR A 3 -24.86 -11.91 25.98
N SER A 4 -25.63 -10.86 25.70
CA SER A 4 -25.46 -10.01 24.54
C SER A 4 -24.04 -9.44 24.56
N GLY A 5 -23.37 -9.48 23.42
CA GLY A 5 -22.12 -8.77 23.15
C GLY A 5 -22.30 -8.10 21.80
N GLU A 6 -22.67 -6.83 21.89
CA GLU A 6 -23.16 -5.97 20.83
C GLU A 6 -22.09 -5.64 19.77
N SER A 7 -22.59 -5.37 18.58
CA SER A 7 -21.89 -4.96 17.36
C SER A 7 -20.99 -3.73 17.51
N VAL A 8 -19.79 -3.79 16.92
CA VAL A 8 -18.89 -2.65 16.62
C VAL A 8 -18.28 -2.93 15.23
N GLY A 9 -18.32 -2.09 14.20
CA GLY A 9 -18.85 -0.74 14.02
C GLY A 9 -18.89 -0.43 12.50
N ALA A 10 -19.84 0.45 12.14
CA ALA A 10 -20.00 1.19 10.88
C ALA A 10 -19.20 0.75 9.62
N ARG A 11 -19.83 -0.03 8.74
CA ARG A 11 -19.56 0.04 7.30
C ARG A 11 -20.53 1.03 6.69
N GLY A 12 -20.23 2.32 6.80
CA GLY A 12 -20.83 3.30 5.89
C GLY A 12 -20.55 2.86 4.46
N ASN A 13 -21.50 3.01 3.54
CA ASN A 13 -21.32 2.72 2.13
C ASN A 13 -20.06 3.44 1.61
N ARG A 14 -18.94 2.73 1.53
CA ARG A 14 -17.71 3.26 0.94
C ARG A 14 -17.93 3.42 -0.56
N CYS A 15 -17.58 4.59 -1.08
CA CYS A 15 -17.62 4.85 -2.51
C CYS A 15 -16.26 4.46 -3.11
N LEU A 16 -16.26 3.47 -4.01
CA LEU A 16 -15.03 2.99 -4.66
C LEU A 16 -14.26 4.12 -5.35
N THR A 17 -14.96 5.06 -5.99
CA THR A 17 -14.34 6.24 -6.62
C THR A 17 -13.57 7.09 -5.61
N THR A 18 -14.15 7.34 -4.43
CA THR A 18 -13.50 8.07 -3.34
C THR A 18 -12.28 7.32 -2.83
N ASP A 19 -12.39 6.00 -2.62
CA ASP A 19 -11.28 5.18 -2.12
C ASP A 19 -10.11 5.12 -3.11
N LEU A 20 -10.40 5.05 -4.42
CA LEU A 20 -9.39 5.08 -5.48
C LEU A 20 -8.71 6.45 -5.57
N ARG A 21 -9.49 7.53 -5.47
CA ARG A 21 -8.96 8.90 -5.47
C ARG A 21 -8.01 9.14 -4.29
N ALA A 22 -8.34 8.61 -3.11
CA ALA A 22 -7.47 8.71 -1.94
C ALA A 22 -6.08 8.06 -2.13
N LEU A 23 -5.96 7.03 -2.99
CA LEU A 23 -4.64 6.52 -3.41
C LEU A 23 -4.00 7.41 -4.48
N ALA A 24 -4.80 7.84 -5.46
CA ALA A 24 -4.34 8.66 -6.58
C ALA A 24 -3.78 10.03 -6.14
N ASP A 25 -4.28 10.59 -5.04
CA ASP A 25 -3.83 11.87 -4.49
C ASP A 25 -2.33 11.89 -4.10
N PHE A 26 -1.70 10.72 -3.94
CA PHE A 26 -0.26 10.59 -3.68
C PHE A 26 0.60 10.61 -4.95
N LEU A 27 -0.01 10.46 -6.14
CA LEU A 27 0.70 10.38 -7.41
C LEU A 27 1.60 11.60 -7.67
N PRO A 28 1.19 12.87 -7.41
CA PRO A 28 2.06 14.02 -7.65
C PRO A 28 3.35 13.99 -6.83
N ALA A 29 3.31 13.45 -5.61
CA ALA A 29 4.48 13.33 -4.75
C ALA A 29 5.38 12.16 -5.19
N PHE A 30 4.80 11.00 -5.48
CA PHE A 30 5.56 9.80 -5.81
C PHE A 30 6.20 9.83 -7.20
N ARG A 31 5.70 10.66 -8.11
CA ARG A 31 6.26 10.83 -9.46
C ARG A 31 7.46 11.80 -9.50
N GLN A 32 7.76 12.52 -8.42
CA GLN A 32 8.90 13.44 -8.40
C GLN A 32 10.21 12.64 -8.60
N PRO A 33 11.09 13.01 -9.56
CA PRO A 33 12.35 12.30 -9.79
C PRO A 33 13.25 12.21 -8.56
N GLU A 34 13.18 13.20 -7.69
CA GLU A 34 13.93 13.32 -6.43
C GLU A 34 13.23 12.65 -5.24
N PHE A 35 12.04 12.06 -5.43
CA PHE A 35 11.30 11.42 -4.37
C PHE A 35 12.10 10.26 -3.75
N LYS A 36 12.18 10.26 -2.41
CA LYS A 36 12.74 9.17 -1.62
C LYS A 36 11.72 8.73 -0.58
N ALA A 37 11.40 7.44 -0.58
CA ALA A 37 10.43 6.87 0.36
C ALA A 37 10.93 6.88 1.80
N GLY A 38 12.24 6.80 2.00
CA GLY A 38 12.87 6.81 3.32
C GLY A 38 14.38 6.73 3.21
N GLU A 39 15.02 6.60 4.36
CA GLU A 39 16.46 6.42 4.49
C GLU A 39 16.77 5.38 5.58
N TRP A 40 17.79 4.56 5.34
CA TRP A 40 18.31 3.65 6.35
C TRP A 40 19.05 4.43 7.45
N LYS A 41 18.73 4.12 8.70
CA LYS A 41 19.35 4.66 9.92
C LYS A 41 19.76 3.52 10.85
N GLY A 42 20.51 3.85 11.89
CA GLY A 42 21.07 2.86 12.82
C GLY A 42 22.29 2.17 12.23
N GLY A 43 22.59 0.94 12.67
CA GLY A 43 23.78 0.18 12.26
C GLY A 43 25.09 0.65 12.90
N ASN A 44 25.06 1.79 13.57
CA ASN A 44 26.22 2.36 14.26
C ASN A 44 26.32 1.84 15.69
N GLU A 45 27.54 1.78 16.19
CA GLU A 45 27.81 1.53 17.60
C GLU A 45 27.42 2.77 18.42
N THR A 46 26.56 2.59 19.42
CA THR A 46 26.06 3.68 20.27
C THR A 46 26.81 3.75 21.60
N LYS A 47 27.37 2.62 22.04
CA LYS A 47 28.23 2.44 23.21
C LYS A 47 29.16 1.25 22.92
N PRO A 48 30.31 1.12 23.60
CA PRO A 48 31.20 -0.03 23.46
C PRO A 48 30.44 -1.36 23.54
N GLY A 49 30.44 -2.13 22.45
CA GLY A 49 29.76 -3.42 22.32
C GLY A 49 28.25 -3.36 22.04
N VAL A 50 27.66 -2.18 21.87
CA VAL A 50 26.21 -1.98 21.65
C VAL A 50 25.96 -1.35 20.29
N ILE A 51 25.52 -2.17 19.33
CA ILE A 51 25.14 -1.74 17.99
C ILE A 51 23.64 -1.48 17.94
N GLN A 52 23.25 -0.31 17.43
CA GLN A 52 21.86 -0.02 17.14
C GLN A 52 21.40 -0.82 15.91
N ILE A 53 20.29 -1.54 16.03
CA ILE A 53 19.70 -2.27 14.90
C ILE A 53 19.35 -1.28 13.77
N PRO A 54 19.75 -1.54 12.51
CA PRO A 54 19.34 -0.73 11.37
C PRO A 54 17.81 -0.71 11.21
N TYR A 55 17.28 0.44 10.81
CA TYR A 55 15.85 0.65 10.56
C TYR A 55 15.64 1.68 9.45
N VAL A 56 14.48 1.63 8.79
CA VAL A 56 14.08 2.63 7.79
C VAL A 56 13.33 3.77 8.47
N SER A 57 13.82 4.98 8.24
CA SER A 57 13.14 6.22 8.58
C SER A 57 12.33 6.69 7.36
N TYR A 58 11.06 6.29 7.28
CA TYR A 58 10.18 6.67 6.17
C TYR A 58 9.88 8.18 6.13
N ALA A 59 9.76 8.71 4.92
CA ALA A 59 9.34 10.09 4.68
C ALA A 59 7.89 10.32 5.17
N PRO A 60 7.54 11.53 5.66
CA PRO A 60 6.20 11.81 6.17
C PRO A 60 5.06 11.46 5.21
N VAL A 61 5.27 11.65 3.90
CA VAL A 61 4.30 11.32 2.85
C VAL A 61 4.04 9.81 2.73
N VAL A 62 5.03 8.96 2.98
CA VAL A 62 4.85 7.49 3.02
C VAL A 62 3.99 7.10 4.23
N GLY A 63 4.21 7.74 5.39
CA GLY A 63 3.35 7.56 6.55
C GLY A 63 1.90 8.00 6.28
N ALA A 64 1.71 9.12 5.59
CA ALA A 64 0.39 9.58 5.18
C ALA A 64 -0.30 8.61 4.20
N PHE A 65 0.46 8.06 3.24
CA PHE A 65 -0.02 7.03 2.32
C PHE A 65 -0.46 5.78 3.06
N CYS A 66 0.36 5.24 3.96
CA CYS A 66 -0.01 4.08 4.77
C CYS A 66 -1.30 4.30 5.55
N ARG A 67 -1.49 5.48 6.15
CA ARG A 67 -2.77 5.83 6.82
C ARG A 67 -3.95 5.81 5.87
N ALA A 68 -3.83 6.43 4.69
CA ALA A 68 -4.89 6.41 3.68
C ALA A 68 -5.24 4.99 3.24
N VAL A 69 -4.25 4.11 3.05
CA VAL A 69 -4.49 2.69 2.72
C VAL A 69 -5.32 1.99 3.81
N TYR A 70 -5.07 2.27 5.09
CA TYR A 70 -5.88 1.73 6.19
C TYR A 70 -7.28 2.34 6.26
N GLU A 71 -7.38 3.67 6.22
CA GLU A 71 -8.63 4.42 6.38
C GLU A 71 -9.64 4.12 5.26
N HIS A 72 -9.14 3.92 4.03
CA HIS A 72 -9.97 3.58 2.87
C HIS A 72 -10.18 2.07 2.67
N GLY A 73 -9.77 1.24 3.64
CA GLY A 73 -10.10 -0.19 3.64
C GLY A 73 -9.43 -1.02 2.54
N TRP A 74 -8.24 -0.59 2.09
CA TRP A 74 -7.44 -1.29 1.09
C TRP A 74 -6.73 -2.52 1.66
N ILE A 75 -6.54 -2.60 2.98
CA ILE A 75 -6.01 -3.79 3.62
C ILE A 75 -7.10 -4.86 3.72
N LYS A 76 -6.88 -6.00 3.04
CA LYS A 76 -7.82 -7.13 3.01
C LYS A 76 -7.39 -8.25 3.97
N VAL A 77 -8.35 -9.07 4.35
CA VAL A 77 -8.13 -10.28 5.14
C VAL A 77 -8.20 -11.47 4.20
N PHE A 78 -7.05 -12.02 3.85
CA PHE A 78 -6.88 -13.22 3.02
C PHE A 78 -5.50 -13.82 3.30
N ASP A 79 -5.22 -15.02 2.77
CA ASP A 79 -3.90 -15.65 2.85
C ASP A 79 -2.92 -15.01 1.85
N TRP A 80 -2.49 -13.80 2.18
CA TRP A 80 -1.56 -13.02 1.39
C TRP A 80 -0.17 -13.69 1.28
N MET A 81 0.24 -14.47 2.29
CA MET A 81 1.54 -15.15 2.26
C MET A 81 1.57 -16.21 1.16
N THR A 82 0.54 -17.06 1.09
CA THR A 82 0.42 -18.03 0.00
C THR A 82 0.18 -17.33 -1.34
N TRP A 83 -0.67 -16.30 -1.38
CA TRP A 83 -0.98 -15.58 -2.62
C TRP A 83 0.26 -14.94 -3.27
N THR A 84 1.19 -14.37 -2.49
CA THR A 84 2.44 -13.80 -3.06
C THR A 84 3.33 -14.81 -3.78
N GLN A 85 3.09 -16.11 -3.59
CA GLN A 85 3.78 -17.20 -4.27
C GLN A 85 3.05 -17.66 -5.55
N SER A 86 1.93 -17.03 -5.92
CA SER A 86 1.19 -17.32 -7.14
C SER A 86 1.77 -16.58 -8.36
N ASP A 87 1.50 -17.10 -9.56
CA ASP A 87 1.90 -16.44 -10.81
C ASP A 87 1.14 -15.13 -11.04
N GLU A 88 -0.09 -15.02 -10.54
CA GLU A 88 -0.86 -13.78 -10.55
C GLU A 88 -0.11 -12.68 -9.79
N ALA A 89 0.28 -12.95 -8.53
CA ALA A 89 0.98 -11.97 -7.71
C ALA A 89 2.33 -11.56 -8.30
N ARG A 90 3.09 -12.52 -8.85
CA ARG A 90 4.36 -12.22 -9.55
C ARG A 90 4.13 -11.33 -10.77
N SER A 91 3.15 -11.66 -11.60
CA SER A 91 2.85 -10.90 -12.82
C SER A 91 2.39 -9.49 -12.48
N LEU A 92 1.47 -9.34 -11.51
CA LEU A 92 1.03 -8.03 -11.02
C LEU A 92 2.19 -7.20 -10.44
N ARG A 93 3.18 -7.84 -9.81
CA ARG A 93 4.34 -7.16 -9.24
C ARG A 93 5.35 -6.73 -10.30
N ASP A 94 5.64 -7.62 -11.25
CA ASP A 94 6.83 -7.53 -12.11
C ASP A 94 6.52 -7.08 -13.55
N ASP A 95 5.27 -7.20 -14.01
CA ASP A 95 4.84 -6.83 -15.37
C ASP A 95 3.98 -5.55 -15.35
N GLU A 96 4.48 -4.51 -16.04
CA GLU A 96 3.83 -3.21 -16.16
C GLU A 96 2.48 -3.26 -16.87
N ALA A 97 2.35 -4.10 -17.91
CA ALA A 97 1.11 -4.25 -18.65
C ALA A 97 0.03 -4.95 -17.81
N VAL A 98 0.45 -5.90 -16.96
CA VAL A 98 -0.47 -6.63 -16.08
C VAL A 98 -1.02 -5.71 -14.98
N ILE A 99 -0.15 -4.97 -14.28
CA ILE A 99 -0.62 -4.01 -13.26
C ILE A 99 -1.41 -2.85 -13.87
N GLY A 100 -1.08 -2.42 -15.08
CA GLY A 100 -1.82 -1.40 -15.82
C GLY A 100 -3.28 -1.78 -16.10
N ASN A 101 -3.61 -3.08 -16.07
CA ASN A 101 -4.97 -3.60 -16.22
C ASN A 101 -5.58 -4.13 -14.92
N ALA A 102 -4.88 -4.01 -13.78
CA ALA A 102 -5.32 -4.59 -12.52
C ALA A 102 -6.68 -4.07 -12.06
N THR A 103 -7.45 -4.92 -11.39
CA THR A 103 -8.72 -4.55 -10.74
C THR A 103 -8.47 -3.87 -9.38
N PRO A 104 -9.46 -3.14 -8.81
CA PRO A 104 -9.33 -2.62 -7.45
C PRO A 104 -9.01 -3.71 -6.41
N GLU A 105 -9.55 -4.91 -6.57
CA GLU A 105 -9.26 -6.02 -5.66
C GLU A 105 -7.79 -6.46 -5.73
N GLN A 106 -7.23 -6.54 -6.95
CA GLN A 106 -5.81 -6.85 -7.15
C GLN A 106 -4.89 -5.77 -6.57
N LEU A 107 -5.25 -4.49 -6.72
CA LEU A 107 -4.53 -3.40 -6.04
C LEU A 107 -4.56 -3.56 -4.51
N ALA A 108 -5.71 -3.93 -3.96
CA ALA A 108 -5.86 -4.17 -2.53
C ALA A 108 -4.99 -5.35 -2.04
N HIS A 109 -4.88 -6.42 -2.83
CA HIS A 109 -4.01 -7.56 -2.52
C HIS A 109 -2.53 -7.16 -2.53
N LEU A 110 -2.08 -6.42 -3.56
CA LEU A 110 -0.71 -5.89 -3.62
C LEU A 110 -0.38 -4.99 -2.43
N LEU A 111 -1.26 -4.03 -2.12
CA LEU A 111 -1.09 -3.11 -0.98
C LEU A 111 -1.04 -3.88 0.35
N THR A 112 -1.90 -4.88 0.51
CA THR A 112 -1.90 -5.75 1.69
C THR A 112 -0.57 -6.47 1.83
N ALA A 113 -0.06 -7.07 0.75
CA ALA A 113 1.22 -7.76 0.75
C ALA A 113 2.38 -6.81 1.10
N CYS A 114 2.48 -5.66 0.43
CA CYS A 114 3.57 -4.71 0.65
C CYS A 114 3.63 -4.20 2.10
N ILE A 115 2.49 -3.74 2.64
CA ILE A 115 2.44 -3.14 3.98
C ILE A 115 2.60 -4.21 5.07
N ARG A 116 2.06 -5.42 4.86
CA ARG A 116 2.22 -6.48 5.86
C ARG A 116 3.64 -7.04 5.85
N GLN A 117 4.27 -7.16 4.68
CA GLN A 117 5.64 -7.68 4.57
C GLN A 117 6.65 -6.81 5.33
N ASP A 118 6.46 -5.48 5.34
CA ASP A 118 7.32 -4.55 6.09
C ASP A 118 7.35 -4.80 7.61
N ARG A 119 6.31 -5.45 8.16
CA ARG A 119 6.29 -5.85 9.57
C ARG A 119 7.16 -7.07 9.89
N PHE A 120 7.55 -7.83 8.87
CA PHE A 120 8.36 -9.04 9.00
C PHE A 120 9.77 -8.86 8.45
N ALA A 121 9.97 -7.93 7.54
CA ALA A 121 11.25 -7.61 6.93
C ALA A 121 11.41 -6.09 6.84
N GLU A 122 12.29 -5.54 7.69
CA GLU A 122 12.60 -4.11 7.71
C GLU A 122 13.02 -3.63 6.31
N GLY A 123 12.41 -2.54 5.85
CA GLY A 123 12.67 -1.97 4.54
C GLY A 123 12.00 -2.68 3.37
N ALA A 124 11.13 -3.67 3.59
CA ALA A 124 10.39 -4.29 2.50
C ALA A 124 9.47 -3.30 1.77
N LEU A 125 8.80 -2.40 2.50
CA LEU A 125 7.99 -1.35 1.88
C LEU A 125 8.87 -0.33 1.15
N MET A 126 10.05 0.01 1.69
CA MET A 126 11.03 0.84 0.97
C MET A 126 11.43 0.21 -0.37
N GLY A 127 11.72 -1.10 -0.40
CA GLY A 127 11.99 -1.82 -1.66
C GLY A 127 10.81 -1.81 -2.65
N ALA A 128 9.56 -1.84 -2.16
CA ALA A 128 8.38 -1.71 -3.01
C ALA A 128 8.24 -0.29 -3.62
N PHE A 129 8.68 0.74 -2.91
CA PHE A 129 8.79 2.09 -3.49
C PHE A 129 9.92 2.18 -4.51
N GLU A 130 11.11 1.67 -4.18
CA GLU A 130 12.31 1.74 -5.05
C GLU A 130 12.15 0.96 -6.36
N SER A 131 11.42 -0.17 -6.32
CA SER A 131 11.07 -0.94 -7.52
C SER A 131 9.97 -0.30 -8.38
N GLY A 132 9.41 0.84 -7.94
CA GLY A 132 8.30 1.53 -8.61
C GLY A 132 6.95 0.80 -8.50
N LEU A 133 6.84 -0.26 -7.69
CA LEU A 133 5.58 -0.99 -7.52
C LEU A 133 4.49 -0.09 -6.92
N ILE A 134 4.80 0.65 -5.85
CA ILE A 134 3.82 1.56 -5.23
C ILE A 134 3.40 2.66 -6.20
N LEU A 135 4.33 3.19 -7.02
CA LEU A 135 4.01 4.18 -8.04
C LEU A 135 3.01 3.63 -9.06
N ARG A 136 3.26 2.44 -9.62
CA ARG A 136 2.34 1.79 -10.56
C ARG A 136 0.97 1.50 -9.95
N ILE A 137 0.90 1.15 -8.67
CA ILE A 137 -0.37 0.98 -7.94
C ILE A 137 -1.17 2.28 -7.90
N VAL A 138 -0.54 3.41 -7.53
CA VAL A 138 -1.27 4.69 -7.43
C VAL A 138 -1.63 5.26 -8.80
N GLU A 139 -0.81 5.01 -9.83
CA GLU A 139 -1.13 5.33 -11.23
C GLU A 139 -2.35 4.56 -11.71
N ARG A 140 -2.40 3.25 -11.44
CA ARG A 140 -3.56 2.43 -11.79
C ARG A 140 -4.82 2.88 -11.02
N ALA A 141 -4.67 3.24 -9.75
CA ALA A 141 -5.77 3.77 -8.96
C ALA A 141 -6.35 5.07 -9.57
N ALA A 142 -5.48 5.97 -10.06
CA ALA A 142 -5.90 7.19 -10.75
C ALA A 142 -6.73 6.88 -12.01
N VAL A 143 -6.26 5.96 -12.87
CA VAL A 143 -7.00 5.54 -14.08
C VAL A 143 -8.39 5.00 -13.72
N LEU A 144 -8.48 4.16 -12.70
CA LEU A 144 -9.76 3.59 -12.23
C LEU A 144 -10.69 4.66 -11.64
N ALA A 145 -10.17 5.65 -10.93
CA ALA A 145 -10.96 6.74 -10.35
C ALA A 145 -11.61 7.63 -11.43
N GLU A 146 -10.88 7.93 -12.50
CA GLU A 146 -11.38 8.69 -13.65
C GLU A 146 -12.49 7.91 -14.38
N ALA A 147 -12.25 6.63 -14.68
CA ALA A 147 -13.24 5.78 -15.34
C ALA A 147 -14.55 5.62 -14.54
N ALA A 148 -14.44 5.55 -13.21
CA ALA A 148 -15.60 5.45 -12.32
C ALA A 148 -16.37 6.77 -12.19
N SER A 149 -15.70 7.92 -12.39
CA SER A 149 -16.35 9.24 -12.36
C SER A 149 -17.20 9.47 -13.62
N LEU A 150 -16.70 9.06 -14.79
CA LEU A 150 -17.41 9.18 -16.07
C LEU A 150 -18.66 8.29 -16.18
N SER A 151 -18.64 7.13 -15.52
CA SER A 151 -19.78 6.19 -15.51
C SER A 151 -20.97 6.68 -14.67
N ASN A 152 -20.79 7.73 -13.85
CA ASN A 152 -21.81 8.23 -12.92
C ASN A 152 -22.54 9.48 -13.43
N GLU A 153 -22.23 9.94 -14.65
CA GLU A 153 -22.81 11.14 -15.29
C GLU A 153 -23.71 10.83 -16.50
N GLY A 154 -24.02 9.55 -16.77
CA GLY A 154 -24.90 9.09 -17.86
C GLY A 154 -26.10 8.31 -17.38
#